data_AF-A0A3N9V1N9-F1
#
_entry.id   AF-A0A3N9V1N9-F1
#
_cell.length_a   1.000
_cell.length_b   1.000
_cell.length_c   1.000
_cell.angle_alpha   90.00
_cell.angle_beta   90.00
_cell.angle_gamma   90.00
#
_symmetry.space_group_name_H-M   'P 1'
#
loop_
_entity.id
_entity.type
_entity.pdbx_description
1 polymer ?
#
loop_
_entity_poly.entity_id
_entity_poly.type
_entity_poly.pdbx_seq_one_letter_code
_entity_poly.pdbx_strand_id
1 'polypeptide(L)'
;MPTLIEKHLAYVDNATVTAEKRQQKLWKAVVAKRGKGGILPLTDPVLDEYIQAARMTASLMIDIEMVRDEYLAEKGGAQRKASRGQRAKAGTRKAAPRRKAGKKR
;
A
#
# COMPACT_ATOMS: atom_id res chain seq x y z
N MET A 1 -13.67 10.77 6.99
CA MET A 1 -13.24 11.14 5.62
C MET A 1 -11.99 10.33 5.32
N PRO A 2 -11.93 9.58 4.20
CA PRO A 2 -10.78 8.77 3.88
C PRO A 2 -9.55 9.64 3.60
N THR A 3 -8.38 9.17 4.04
CA THR A 3 -7.08 9.82 3.82
C THR A 3 -6.69 9.79 2.33
N LEU A 4 -5.68 10.57 1.94
CA LEU A 4 -5.18 10.55 0.56
C LEU A 4 -4.65 9.15 0.18
N ILE A 5 -3.95 8.48 1.09
CA ILE A 5 -3.42 7.13 0.88
C ILE A 5 -4.56 6.12 0.73
N GLU A 6 -5.61 6.21 1.53
CA GLU A 6 -6.79 5.33 1.41
C GLU A 6 -7.51 5.52 0.06
N LYS A 7 -7.59 6.75 -0.44
CA LYS A 7 -8.14 7.03 -1.78
C LYS A 7 -7.24 6.49 -2.90
N HIS A 8 -5.92 6.61 -2.75
CA HIS A 8 -4.95 6.08 -3.71
C HIS A 8 -5.04 4.55 -3.78
N LEU A 9 -4.98 3.86 -2.64
CA LEU A 9 -5.11 2.39 -2.60
C LEU A 9 -6.40 1.91 -3.25
N ALA A 10 -7.54 2.57 -2.96
CA ALA A 10 -8.81 2.23 -3.61
C ALA A 10 -8.80 2.47 -5.13
N TYR A 11 -8.10 3.50 -5.61
CA TYR A 11 -7.91 3.73 -7.04
C TYR A 11 -7.06 2.62 -7.67
N VAL A 12 -5.90 2.31 -7.10
CA VAL A 12 -4.97 1.34 -7.67
C VAL A 12 -5.53 -0.08 -7.62
N ASP A 13 -6.27 -0.46 -6.57
CA ASP A 13 -6.98 -1.74 -6.50
C ASP A 13 -7.98 -1.87 -7.67
N ASN A 14 -8.81 -0.85 -7.91
CA ASN A 14 -9.76 -0.84 -9.02
C ASN A 14 -9.07 -0.85 -10.39
N ALA A 15 -7.98 -0.10 -10.53
CA ALA A 15 -7.17 -0.07 -11.74
C ALA A 15 -6.56 -1.44 -12.03
N THR A 16 -6.04 -2.12 -11.00
CA THR A 16 -5.42 -3.46 -11.10
C THR A 16 -6.44 -4.49 -11.55
N VAL A 17 -7.61 -4.55 -10.92
CA VAL A 17 -8.69 -5.48 -11.33
C VAL A 17 -9.09 -5.27 -12.79
N THR A 18 -9.13 -4.01 -13.24
CA THR A 18 -9.48 -3.68 -14.63
C THR A 18 -8.36 -4.09 -15.60
N ALA A 19 -7.11 -3.85 -15.22
CA ALA A 19 -5.93 -4.22 -15.99
C ALA A 19 -5.81 -5.75 -16.15
N GLU A 20 -6.02 -6.51 -15.08
CA GLU A 20 -6.01 -7.97 -15.10
C GLU A 20 -7.06 -8.55 -16.05
N LYS A 21 -8.30 -8.03 -16.03
CA LYS A 21 -9.36 -8.45 -16.95
C LYS A 21 -8.96 -8.20 -18.41
N ARG A 22 -8.36 -7.05 -18.70
CA ARG A 22 -7.84 -6.73 -20.04
C ARG A 22 -6.72 -7.69 -20.44
N GLN A 23 -5.76 -7.93 -19.55
CA GLN A 23 -4.65 -8.84 -19.78
C GLN A 23 -5.14 -10.27 -20.06
N GLN A 24 -6.11 -10.78 -19.28
CA GLN A 24 -6.70 -12.10 -19.53
C GLN A 24 -7.42 -12.18 -20.88
N LYS A 25 -8.16 -11.14 -21.26
CA LYS A 25 -8.82 -11.08 -22.57
C LYS A 25 -7.80 -11.11 -23.71
N LEU A 26 -6.74 -10.31 -23.60
CA LEU A 26 -5.66 -10.28 -24.59
C LEU A 26 -4.92 -11.62 -24.65
N TRP A 27 -4.65 -12.25 -23.50
CA TRP A 27 -4.03 -13.57 -23.46
C TRP A 27 -4.83 -14.63 -24.23
N LYS A 28 -6.17 -14.66 -24.05
CA LYS A 28 -7.04 -15.56 -24.82
C LYS A 28 -6.92 -15.31 -26.32
N ALA A 29 -6.84 -14.05 -26.75
CA ALA A 29 -6.68 -13.70 -28.15
C ALA A 29 -5.29 -14.09 -28.69
N VAL A 30 -4.22 -13.90 -27.91
CA VAL A 30 -2.86 -14.36 -28.23
C VAL A 30 -2.84 -15.88 -28.43
N VAL A 31 -3.40 -16.63 -27.49
CA VAL A 31 -3.47 -18.10 -27.55
C VAL A 31 -4.29 -18.59 -28.74
N ALA A 32 -5.36 -17.88 -29.12
CA ALA A 32 -6.16 -18.22 -30.30
C ALA A 32 -5.38 -18.12 -31.61
N LYS A 33 -4.32 -17.30 -31.67
CA LYS A 33 -3.46 -17.13 -32.84
C LYS A 33 -2.23 -18.05 -32.85
N ARG A 34 -2.14 -18.95 -31.88
CA ARG A 34 -1.06 -19.91 -31.77
C ARG A 34 -1.03 -20.82 -33.01
N GLY A 35 0.11 -20.85 -33.68
CA GLY A 35 0.30 -21.65 -34.90
C GLY A 35 0.43 -23.15 -34.60
N LYS A 36 0.50 -23.96 -35.67
CA LYS A 36 0.82 -25.39 -35.57
C LYS A 36 2.15 -25.58 -34.82
N GLY A 37 2.18 -26.51 -33.87
CA GLY A 37 3.34 -26.74 -33.00
C GLY A 37 3.41 -25.85 -31.75
N GLY A 38 2.40 -25.01 -31.50
CA GLY A 38 2.34 -24.21 -30.27
C GLY A 38 3.19 -22.93 -30.30
N ILE A 39 3.67 -22.54 -31.48
CA ILE A 39 4.51 -21.35 -31.67
C ILE A 39 3.62 -20.10 -31.75
N LEU A 40 3.98 -19.08 -30.98
CA LEU A 40 3.34 -17.76 -31.04
C LEU A 40 4.06 -16.89 -32.08
N PRO A 41 3.34 -16.24 -32.99
CA PRO A 41 3.93 -15.30 -33.93
C PRO A 41 4.42 -14.05 -33.19
N LEU A 42 5.73 -13.79 -33.23
CA LEU A 42 6.37 -12.64 -32.56
C LEU A 42 6.01 -11.27 -33.17
N THR A 43 5.48 -11.27 -34.40
CA THR A 43 5.05 -10.05 -35.11
C THR A 43 3.57 -9.76 -34.94
N ASP A 44 2.88 -10.46 -34.04
CA ASP A 44 1.45 -10.29 -33.87
C ASP A 44 1.11 -9.03 -33.04
N PRO A 45 0.32 -8.09 -33.58
CA PRO A 45 -0.07 -6.88 -32.84
C PRO A 45 -0.79 -7.16 -31.52
N VAL A 46 -1.51 -8.29 -31.41
CA VAL A 46 -2.22 -8.69 -30.19
C VAL A 46 -1.24 -9.19 -29.12
N LEU A 47 -0.11 -9.77 -29.53
CA LEU A 47 0.97 -10.14 -28.61
C LEU A 47 1.63 -8.88 -28.03
N ASP A 48 1.88 -7.86 -28.86
CA ASP A 48 2.43 -6.59 -28.39
C ASP A 48 1.48 -5.88 -27.42
N GLU A 49 0.19 -5.81 -27.74
CA GLU A 49 -0.82 -5.27 -26.82
C GLU A 49 -0.89 -6.06 -25.51
N TYR A 50 -0.78 -7.40 -25.56
CA TYR A 50 -0.73 -8.23 -24.37
C TYR A 50 0.50 -7.92 -23.50
N ILE A 51 1.68 -7.77 -24.12
CA ILE A 51 2.92 -7.43 -23.41
C ILE A 51 2.78 -6.05 -22.73
N GLN A 52 2.22 -5.07 -23.43
CA GLN A 52 1.98 -3.74 -22.86
C GLN A 52 0.98 -3.80 -21.69
N ALA A 53 -0.12 -4.54 -21.84
CA ALA A 53 -1.08 -4.73 -20.76
C ALA A 53 -0.45 -5.41 -19.55
N ALA A 54 0.37 -6.45 -19.76
CA ALA A 54 1.08 -7.14 -18.68
C ALA A 54 2.06 -6.23 -17.94
N ARG A 55 2.81 -5.37 -18.67
CA ARG A 55 3.69 -4.36 -18.06
C ARG A 55 2.93 -3.35 -17.21
N MET A 56 1.77 -2.91 -17.70
CA MET A 56 0.90 -1.98 -16.97
C MET A 56 0.37 -2.61 -15.67
N THR A 57 -0.15 -3.85 -15.75
CA THR A 57 -0.61 -4.58 -14.55
C THR A 57 0.51 -4.75 -13.53
N ALA A 58 1.71 -5.13 -13.97
CA ALA A 58 2.86 -5.27 -13.08
C ALA A 58 3.24 -3.93 -12.40
N SER A 59 3.18 -2.83 -13.15
CA SER A 59 3.48 -1.50 -12.59
C SER A 59 2.46 -1.08 -11.52
N LEU A 60 1.18 -1.39 -11.72
CA LEU A 60 0.13 -1.13 -10.73
C LEU A 60 0.31 -1.98 -9.48
N MET A 61 0.68 -3.26 -9.62
CA MET A 61 0.95 -4.14 -8.48
C MET A 61 2.13 -3.64 -7.64
N ILE A 62 3.20 -3.18 -8.29
CA ILE A 62 4.36 -2.58 -7.60
C ILE A 62 3.95 -1.29 -6.86
N ASP A 63 3.12 -0.44 -7.48
CA ASP A 63 2.62 0.78 -6.84
C ASP A 63 1.79 0.47 -5.57
N ILE A 64 0.95 -0.57 -5.61
CA ILE A 64 0.21 -1.03 -4.41
C ILE A 64 1.17 -1.41 -3.28
N GLU A 65 2.21 -2.18 -3.59
CA GLU A 65 3.19 -2.63 -2.58
C GLU A 65 3.92 -1.43 -1.96
N MET A 66 4.41 -0.50 -2.78
CA MET A 66 5.10 0.69 -2.30
C MET A 66 4.20 1.57 -1.42
N VAL A 67 2.96 1.81 -1.83
CA VAL A 67 2.03 2.65 -1.08
C VAL A 67 1.60 1.97 0.23
N ARG A 68 1.48 0.64 0.25
CA ARG A 68 1.19 -0.11 1.49
C ARG A 68 2.33 0.02 2.49
N ASP A 69 3.58 -0.05 2.04
CA ASP A 69 4.74 0.12 2.91
C ASP A 69 4.80 1.53 3.50
N GLU A 70 4.51 2.57 2.71
CA GLU A 70 4.40 3.95 3.18
C GLU A 70 3.26 4.11 4.19
N TYR A 71 2.08 3.54 3.93
CA TYR A 71 0.94 3.56 4.85
C TYR A 71 1.27 2.91 6.20
N LEU A 72 1.94 1.76 6.18
CA LEU A 72 2.36 1.04 7.39
C LEU A 72 3.44 1.83 8.16
N ALA A 73 4.35 2.48 7.45
CA ALA A 73 5.35 3.36 8.05
C ALA A 73 4.72 4.59 8.74
N GLU A 74 3.74 5.24 8.09
CA GLU A 74 3.00 6.36 8.68
C GLU A 74 2.22 5.95 9.94
N LYS A 75 1.48 4.83 9.88
CA LYS A 75 0.73 4.33 11.04
C LYS A 75 1.65 3.90 12.18
N GLY A 76 2.73 3.18 11.88
CA GLY A 76 3.71 2.75 12.89
C GLY A 76 4.44 3.93 13.53
N GLY A 77 4.76 4.97 12.74
CA GLY A 77 5.34 6.22 13.22
C GLY A 77 4.39 7.03 14.10
N ALA A 78 3.11 7.11 13.72
CA ALA A 78 2.07 7.75 14.52
C ALA A 78 1.88 7.07 15.88
N GLN A 79 1.89 5.73 15.92
CA GLN A 79 1.80 4.97 17.17
C GLN A 79 3.01 5.18 18.08
N ARG A 80 4.23 5.29 17.53
CA ARG A 80 5.46 5.63 18.29
C ARG A 80 5.44 7.06 18.83
N LYS A 81 4.89 8.03 18.08
CA LYS A 81 4.73 9.41 18.58
C LYS A 81 3.67 9.50 19.69
N ALA A 82 2.56 8.78 19.56
CA ALA A 82 1.50 8.73 20.56
C ALA A 82 2.00 8.14 21.90
N SER A 83 2.76 7.04 21.87
CA SER A 83 3.31 6.43 23.08
C SER A 83 4.39 7.31 23.75
N ARG A 84 5.20 8.03 22.98
CA ARG A 84 6.18 8.99 23.52
C ARG A 84 5.51 10.21 24.18
N GLY A 85 4.42 10.70 23.61
CA GLY A 85 3.62 11.79 24.20
C GLY A 85 2.92 11.38 25.51
N GLN A 86 2.43 10.15 25.61
CA GLN A 86 1.85 9.63 26.86
C GLN A 86 2.90 9.45 27.95
N ARG A 87 4.11 8.97 27.61
CA ARG A 87 5.21 8.83 28.57
C ARG A 87 5.72 10.19 29.09
N ALA A 88 5.73 11.22 28.24
CA ALA A 88 6.04 12.59 28.64
C ALA A 88 4.98 13.18 29.60
N LYS A 89 3.68 12.92 29.37
CA LYS A 89 2.60 13.36 30.26
C LYS A 89 2.57 12.62 31.60
N ALA A 90 3.01 11.36 31.65
CA ALA A 90 3.13 10.59 32.88
C ALA A 90 4.29 11.06 33.79
N GLY A 91 5.34 11.63 33.22
CA GLY A 91 6.48 12.20 33.98
C GLY A 91 6.23 13.56 34.62
N THR A 92 5.15 14.27 34.26
CA THR A 92 4.84 15.62 34.75
C THR A 92 3.85 15.68 35.92
N ARG A 93 3.46 14.56 36.54
CA ARG A 93 2.78 14.58 37.85
C ARG A 93 3.80 14.95 38.93
N LYS A 94 3.98 16.27 39.10
CA LYS A 94 4.73 16.95 40.16
C LYS A 94 4.59 16.21 41.49
N ALA A 95 5.72 15.85 42.08
CA ALA A 95 5.81 15.47 43.48
C ALA A 95 5.21 16.60 44.34
N ALA A 96 4.14 16.30 45.07
CA ALA A 96 3.57 17.21 46.04
C ALA A 96 4.58 17.44 47.19
N PRO A 97 4.80 18.68 47.66
CA PRO A 97 5.73 18.92 48.74
C PRO A 97 5.18 18.35 50.06
N ARG A 98 5.92 17.41 50.66
CA ARG A 98 5.68 16.87 52.01
C ARG A 98 5.78 18.02 53.02
N ARG A 99 4.63 18.48 53.55
CA ARG A 99 4.58 19.40 54.70
C ARG A 99 5.13 18.67 55.94
N LYS A 100 6.28 19.13 56.45
CA LYS A 100 6.78 18.75 57.78
C LYS A 100 5.88 19.40 58.84
N ALA A 101 5.12 18.59 59.58
CA ALA A 101 4.42 19.05 60.78
C ALA A 101 5.44 19.27 61.90
N GLY A 102 5.58 20.53 62.33
CA GLY A 102 6.40 20.92 63.46
C GLY A 102 5.79 20.47 64.78
N LYS A 103 6.59 19.80 65.59
CA LYS A 103 6.35 19.43 66.98
C LYS A 103 6.38 20.70 67.84
N LYS A 104 5.26 21.07 68.47
CA LYS A 104 5.25 22.06 69.55
C LYS A 104 5.17 21.34 70.90
N ARG A 105 6.02 21.83 71.80
CA ARG A 105 6.13 21.52 73.22
C ARG A 105 4.88 22.00 73.97
#